data_AF-X1LK15-F1
#
_entry.id   AF-X1LK15-F1
#
_cell.length_a   1.000
_cell.length_b   1.000
_cell.length_c   1.000
_cell.angle_alpha   90.00
_cell.angle_beta   90.00
_cell.angle_gamma   90.00
#
_symmetry.space_group_name_H-M   'P 1'
#
loop_
_entity.id
_entity.type
_entity.pdbx_description
1 polymer ?
#
loop_
_entity_poly.entity_id
_entity_poly.type
_entity_poly.pdbx_seq_one_letter_code
_entity_poly.pdbx_strand_id
1 'polypeptide(L)'
;MTSVDSLRDILELECKKGYANKAVIGGLDKYLHKQVGRIRQDIANPQLLNSFDKLSLANSNYDFWDVDKRQKWIMDVFGWLDELEKAKQDTLTSPLSSRERHKVRVTAVARPHPQKQRGGLNSPITVIRGITPRVA
;
A
#
# COMPACT_ATOMS: atom_id res chain seq x y z
N MET A 1 1.40 -23.63 -0.34
CA MET A 1 0.62 -23.05 -1.46
C MET A 1 -0.52 -22.27 -0.86
N THR A 2 -0.36 -20.95 -0.79
CA THR A 2 -1.36 -20.04 -0.23
C THR A 2 -2.53 -19.92 -1.20
N SER A 3 -3.69 -19.47 -0.70
CA SER A 3 -4.87 -19.24 -1.54
C SER A 3 -4.62 -18.24 -2.67
N VAL A 4 -3.63 -17.37 -2.48
CA VAL A 4 -3.17 -16.36 -3.43
C VAL A 4 -2.37 -17.00 -4.57
N ASP A 5 -1.47 -17.93 -4.25
CA ASP A 5 -0.67 -18.65 -5.27
C ASP A 5 -1.58 -19.43 -6.23
N SER A 6 -2.58 -20.13 -5.67
CA SER A 6 -3.56 -20.87 -6.49
C SER A 6 -4.40 -19.94 -7.38
N LEU A 7 -4.67 -18.70 -6.96
CA LEU A 7 -5.35 -17.71 -7.80
C LEU A 7 -4.47 -17.31 -8.98
N ARG A 8 -3.17 -17.05 -8.74
CA ARG A 8 -2.20 -16.69 -9.79
C ARG A 8 -2.10 -17.79 -10.85
N ASP A 9 -1.94 -19.04 -10.42
CA ASP A 9 -1.80 -20.19 -11.33
C ASP A 9 -3.04 -20.40 -12.21
N ILE A 10 -4.22 -20.26 -11.64
CA ILE A 10 -5.48 -20.42 -12.37
C ILE A 10 -5.68 -19.30 -13.40
N LEU A 11 -5.36 -18.06 -13.04
CA LEU A 11 -5.43 -16.94 -13.98
C LEU A 11 -4.40 -17.08 -15.11
N GLU A 12 -3.21 -17.59 -14.82
CA GLU A 12 -2.22 -17.89 -15.85
C GLU A 12 -2.69 -18.98 -16.81
N LEU A 13 -3.34 -20.03 -16.28
CA LEU A 13 -3.94 -21.07 -17.10
C LEU A 13 -5.06 -20.52 -18.00
N GLU A 14 -5.83 -19.57 -17.48
CA GLU A 14 -6.89 -18.89 -18.22
C GLU A 14 -6.31 -18.02 -19.36
N CYS A 15 -5.21 -17.31 -19.12
CA CYS A 15 -4.46 -16.61 -20.18
C CYS A 15 -3.99 -17.57 -21.26
N LYS A 16 -3.41 -18.73 -20.89
CA LYS A 16 -2.95 -19.76 -21.83
C LYS A 16 -4.11 -20.37 -22.64
N LYS A 17 -5.32 -20.37 -22.09
CA LYS A 17 -6.55 -20.83 -22.75
C LYS A 17 -7.27 -19.74 -23.54
N GLY A 18 -6.69 -18.54 -23.64
CA GLY A 18 -7.27 -17.44 -24.41
C GLY A 18 -8.50 -16.80 -23.76
N TYR A 19 -8.56 -16.75 -22.42
CA TYR A 19 -9.64 -16.09 -21.66
C TYR A 19 -11.03 -16.68 -21.90
N ALA A 20 -11.10 -17.98 -22.22
CA ALA A 20 -12.31 -18.66 -22.67
C ALA A 20 -13.26 -19.13 -21.54
N ASN A 21 -12.99 -18.80 -20.29
CA ASN A 21 -13.63 -19.33 -19.07
C ASN A 21 -13.55 -20.87 -18.98
N LYS A 22 -12.39 -21.42 -19.34
CA LYS A 22 -12.16 -22.88 -19.42
C LYS A 22 -11.06 -23.35 -18.47
N ALA A 23 -10.45 -22.46 -17.69
CA ALA A 23 -9.43 -22.83 -16.71
C ALA A 23 -9.98 -23.69 -15.57
N VAL A 24 -11.22 -23.43 -15.10
CA VAL A 24 -11.80 -24.09 -13.93
C VAL A 24 -13.07 -24.87 -14.26
N ILE A 25 -13.17 -26.10 -13.76
CA ILE A 25 -14.38 -26.93 -13.86
C ILE A 25 -15.49 -26.30 -12.99
N GLY A 26 -16.56 -25.85 -13.64
CA GLY A 26 -17.66 -25.12 -12.99
C GLY A 26 -17.56 -23.60 -13.06
N GLY A 27 -16.61 -23.07 -13.86
CA GLY A 27 -16.49 -21.64 -14.17
C GLY A 27 -15.59 -20.87 -13.22
N LEU A 28 -14.98 -19.81 -13.75
CA LEU A 28 -14.10 -18.93 -13.00
C LEU A 28 -14.85 -18.18 -11.89
N ASP A 29 -16.06 -17.71 -12.15
CA ASP A 29 -16.87 -16.94 -11.19
C ASP A 29 -17.11 -17.69 -9.87
N LYS A 30 -17.45 -18.98 -9.96
CA LYS A 30 -17.67 -19.83 -8.78
C LYS A 30 -16.38 -20.07 -7.99
N TYR A 31 -15.25 -20.17 -8.69
CA TYR A 31 -13.93 -20.28 -8.06
C TYR A 31 -13.55 -18.99 -7.35
N LEU A 32 -13.69 -17.85 -8.03
CA LEU A 32 -13.39 -16.53 -7.48
C LEU A 32 -14.21 -16.24 -6.23
N HIS A 33 -15.50 -16.55 -6.23
CA HIS A 33 -16.36 -16.36 -5.07
C HIS A 33 -15.85 -17.11 -3.82
N LYS A 34 -15.44 -18.37 -3.98
CA LYS A 34 -14.84 -19.16 -2.89
C LYS A 34 -13.49 -18.58 -2.44
N GLN A 35 -12.69 -18.14 -3.40
CA GLN A 35 -11.34 -17.68 -3.13
C GLN A 35 -11.31 -16.30 -2.48
N VAL A 36 -12.25 -15.43 -2.79
CA VAL A 36 -12.44 -14.13 -2.12
C VAL A 36 -12.59 -14.32 -0.62
N GLY A 37 -13.42 -15.26 -0.16
CA GLY A 37 -13.60 -15.50 1.27
C GLY A 37 -12.29 -15.90 1.96
N ARG A 38 -11.48 -16.75 1.31
CA ARG A 38 -10.22 -17.26 1.85
C ARG A 38 -9.10 -16.22 1.83
N ILE A 39 -9.02 -15.42 0.77
CA ILE A 39 -8.03 -14.34 0.62
C ILE A 39 -8.32 -13.22 1.62
N ARG A 40 -9.59 -12.88 1.86
CA ARG A 40 -9.98 -11.88 2.88
C ARG A 40 -9.53 -12.27 4.29
N GLN A 41 -9.44 -13.57 4.59
CA GLN A 41 -8.94 -14.07 5.88
C GLN A 41 -7.42 -14.08 5.97
N ASP A 42 -6.73 -14.25 4.84
CA ASP A 42 -5.25 -14.31 4.77
C ASP A 42 -4.61 -12.91 4.80
N ILE A 43 -5.31 -11.89 4.28
CA ILE A 43 -4.80 -10.53 4.19
C ILE A 43 -5.07 -9.76 5.49
N ALA A 44 -4.00 -9.42 6.21
CA ALA A 44 -4.06 -8.57 7.40
C ALA A 44 -4.10 -7.06 7.08
N ASN A 45 -3.69 -6.64 5.87
CA ASN A 45 -3.56 -5.22 5.53
C ASN A 45 -4.88 -4.63 4.98
N PRO A 46 -5.47 -3.62 5.64
CA PRO A 46 -6.75 -3.03 5.21
C PRO A 46 -6.68 -2.27 3.87
N GLN A 47 -5.51 -1.74 3.49
CA GLN A 47 -5.34 -1.03 2.22
C GLN A 47 -5.35 -1.99 1.02
N LEU A 48 -4.74 -3.18 1.20
CA LEU A 48 -4.79 -4.27 0.23
C LEU A 48 -6.20 -4.86 0.13
N LEU A 49 -6.92 -4.93 1.25
CA LEU A 49 -8.31 -5.38 1.27
C LEU A 49 -9.24 -4.43 0.49
N ASN A 50 -9.06 -3.11 0.63
CA ASN A 50 -9.86 -2.12 -0.10
C ASN A 50 -9.59 -2.17 -1.62
N SER A 51 -8.32 -2.30 -2.04
CA SER A 51 -7.99 -2.48 -3.46
C SER A 51 -8.54 -3.81 -4.01
N PHE A 52 -8.51 -4.87 -3.22
CA PHE A 52 -9.11 -6.16 -3.57
C PHE A 52 -10.64 -6.07 -3.73
N ASP A 53 -11.32 -5.33 -2.85
CA ASP A 53 -12.78 -5.15 -2.93
C ASP A 53 -13.19 -4.37 -4.20
N LYS A 54 -12.38 -3.37 -4.60
CA LYS A 54 -12.57 -2.63 -5.87
C LYS A 54 -12.48 -3.52 -7.11
N LEU A 55 -11.68 -4.58 -7.08
CA LEU A 55 -11.61 -5.55 -8.18
C LEU A 55 -12.88 -6.41 -8.29
N SER A 56 -13.71 -6.44 -7.23
CA SER A 56 -15.03 -7.08 -7.20
C SER A 56 -15.03 -8.53 -7.73
N LEU A 57 -14.01 -9.32 -7.34
CA LEU A 57 -13.83 -10.69 -7.84
C LEU A 57 -15.04 -11.61 -7.53
N ALA A 58 -15.76 -11.36 -6.44
CA ALA A 58 -16.92 -12.16 -6.03
C ALA A 58 -18.20 -11.86 -6.84
N ASN A 59 -18.28 -10.69 -7.47
CA ASN A 59 -19.40 -10.24 -8.28
C ASN A 59 -19.00 -10.09 -9.76
N SER A 60 -17.92 -10.77 -10.15
CA SER A 60 -17.48 -10.79 -11.54
C SER A 60 -18.48 -11.60 -12.34
N ASN A 61 -19.05 -10.97 -13.37
CA ASN A 61 -19.80 -11.67 -14.42
C ASN A 61 -18.80 -12.00 -15.54
N TYR A 62 -17.73 -12.73 -15.21
CA TYR A 62 -16.60 -12.95 -16.12
C TYR A 62 -17.07 -13.63 -17.42
N ASP A 63 -18.04 -14.55 -17.31
CA ASP A 63 -18.64 -15.23 -18.45
C ASP A 63 -19.39 -14.31 -19.42
N PHE A 64 -19.89 -13.17 -18.95
CA PHE A 64 -20.62 -12.20 -19.77
C PHE A 64 -19.73 -11.13 -20.42
N TRP A 65 -18.42 -11.15 -20.17
CA TRP A 65 -17.51 -10.17 -20.74
C TRP A 65 -16.88 -10.63 -22.04
N ASP A 66 -16.59 -9.67 -22.92
CA ASP A 66 -15.74 -9.89 -24.08
C ASP A 66 -14.29 -10.15 -23.68
N VAL A 67 -13.56 -10.81 -24.57
CA VAL A 67 -12.16 -11.23 -24.35
C VAL A 67 -11.26 -10.05 -23.96
N ASP A 68 -11.42 -8.88 -24.58
CA ASP A 68 -10.62 -7.69 -24.26
C ASP A 68 -10.83 -7.21 -22.82
N LYS A 69 -12.10 -7.23 -22.38
CA LYS A 69 -12.47 -6.84 -21.02
C LYS A 69 -11.97 -7.86 -20.00
N ARG A 70 -12.03 -9.15 -20.33
CA ARG A 70 -11.45 -10.23 -19.52
C ARG A 70 -9.94 -10.07 -19.38
N GLN A 71 -9.23 -9.80 -20.48
CA GLN A 71 -7.79 -9.58 -20.46
C GLN A 71 -7.40 -8.38 -19.59
N LYS A 72 -8.10 -7.25 -19.75
CA LYS A 72 -7.86 -6.06 -18.93
C LYS A 72 -8.08 -6.36 -17.45
N TRP A 73 -9.18 -7.02 -17.11
CA TRP A 73 -9.48 -7.37 -15.73
C TRP A 73 -8.44 -8.33 -15.13
N ILE A 74 -8.02 -9.37 -15.87
CA ILE A 74 -6.97 -10.28 -15.41
C ILE A 74 -5.66 -9.51 -15.17
N MET A 75 -5.32 -8.55 -16.03
CA MET A 75 -4.15 -7.69 -15.85
C MET A 75 -4.26 -6.83 -14.59
N ASP A 76 -5.43 -6.25 -14.30
CA ASP A 76 -5.68 -5.50 -13.07
C ASP A 76 -5.53 -6.39 -11.82
N VAL A 77 -6.00 -7.65 -11.89
CA VAL A 77 -5.83 -8.64 -10.79
C VAL A 77 -4.36 -9.01 -10.60
N PHE A 78 -3.60 -9.24 -11.68
CA PHE A 78 -2.15 -9.50 -11.58
C PHE A 78 -1.40 -8.31 -11.00
N GLY A 79 -1.76 -7.08 -11.38
CA GLY A 79 -1.18 -5.87 -10.78
C GLY A 79 -1.41 -5.81 -9.28
N TRP A 80 -2.61 -6.17 -8.80
CA TRP A 80 -2.88 -6.25 -7.38
C TRP A 80 -2.11 -7.39 -6.68
N LEU A 81 -1.93 -8.54 -7.32
CA LEU A 81 -1.12 -9.65 -6.78
C LEU A 81 0.35 -9.24 -6.59
N ASP A 82 0.91 -8.46 -7.51
CA ASP A 82 2.27 -7.92 -7.42
C ASP A 82 2.41 -6.92 -6.26
N GLU A 83 1.43 -6.03 -6.09
CA GLU A 83 1.38 -5.11 -4.94
C GLU A 83 1.25 -5.84 -3.60
N LEU A 84 0.53 -6.96 -3.56
CA LEU A 84 0.44 -7.82 -2.38
C LEU A 84 1.79 -8.48 -2.06
N GLU A 85 2.54 -8.94 -3.07
CA GLU A 85 3.87 -9.53 -2.90
C GLU A 85 4.87 -8.51 -2.36
N LYS A 86 4.89 -7.30 -2.93
CA LYS A 86 5.71 -6.17 -2.45
C LYS A 86 5.40 -5.81 -0.99
N ALA A 87 4.12 -5.68 -0.64
CA ALA A 87 3.71 -5.36 0.73
C ALA A 87 4.15 -6.43 1.76
N LYS A 88 4.18 -7.71 1.37
CA LYS A 88 4.71 -8.79 2.21
C LYS A 88 6.23 -8.66 2.41
N GLN A 89 6.98 -8.30 1.36
CA GLN A 89 8.43 -8.12 1.43
C GLN A 89 8.84 -6.89 2.26
N ASP A 90 8.11 -5.78 2.15
CA ASP A 90 8.33 -4.59 2.98
C ASP A 90 8.16 -4.87 4.48
N THR A 91 7.26 -5.80 4.82
CA THR A 91 7.02 -6.21 6.22
C THR A 91 8.20 -7.02 6.79
N LEU A 92 8.95 -7.74 5.95
CA LEU A 92 10.09 -8.56 6.38
C LEU A 92 11.43 -7.82 6.31
N THR A 93 11.52 -6.71 5.57
CA THR A 93 12.81 -6.11 5.20
C THR A 93 13.08 -4.71 5.77
N SER A 94 12.26 -4.14 6.66
CA SER A 94 12.68 -2.89 7.32
C SER A 94 12.14 -2.67 8.74
N PRO A 95 13.02 -2.32 9.71
CA PRO A 95 12.67 -1.29 10.68
C PRO A 95 12.60 0.06 9.95
N LEU A 96 11.54 0.84 10.19
CA LEU A 96 11.35 2.23 9.74
C LEU A 96 11.67 2.55 8.25
N SER A 97 10.64 2.65 7.41
CA SER A 97 10.71 3.52 6.24
C SER A 97 9.92 4.80 6.46
N SER A 98 10.70 5.88 6.54
CA SER A 98 10.35 7.29 6.63
C SER A 98 9.25 7.68 5.64
N ARG A 99 8.12 8.16 6.16
CA ARG A 99 7.13 8.90 5.38
C ARG A 99 7.65 10.32 5.13
N GLU A 100 8.67 10.45 4.29
CA GLU A 100 9.20 11.74 3.83
C GLU A 100 8.41 12.24 2.61
N ARG A 101 7.46 13.14 2.87
CA ARG A 101 6.86 14.12 1.94
C ARG A 101 6.40 15.28 2.83
N HIS A 102 6.84 16.53 2.75
CA HIS A 102 7.37 17.34 1.65
C HIS A 102 8.29 18.40 2.28
N LYS A 103 9.53 18.52 1.81
CA LYS A 103 10.39 19.68 2.08
C LYS A 103 10.42 20.56 0.84
N VAL A 104 9.52 21.55 0.77
CA VAL A 104 9.70 22.68 -0.15
C VAL A 104 10.51 23.72 0.61
N ARG A 105 11.74 23.97 0.17
CA ARG A 105 12.61 25.01 0.69
C ARG A 105 13.33 25.66 -0.49
N VAL A 106 13.71 26.93 -0.28
CA VAL A 106 14.69 27.75 -1.04
C VAL A 106 14.00 28.71 -2.04
N THR A 107 14.15 30.05 -2.06
CA THR A 107 14.99 31.03 -1.31
C THR A 107 14.52 32.48 -1.61
N ALA A 108 14.61 33.34 -0.58
CA ALA A 108 15.10 34.74 -0.48
C ALA A 108 15.14 35.72 -1.68
N VAL A 109 14.71 36.98 -1.45
CA VAL A 109 15.32 38.30 -1.86
C VAL A 109 14.59 39.43 -1.07
N ALA A 110 15.22 40.06 -0.06
CA ALA A 110 15.68 41.48 0.06
C ALA A 110 14.61 42.58 -0.19
N ARG A 111 14.40 43.66 0.63
CA ARG A 111 15.29 44.68 1.25
C ARG A 111 14.53 45.49 2.38
N PRO A 112 14.97 46.66 2.91
CA PRO A 112 15.92 46.86 4.02
C PRO A 112 15.48 47.90 5.11
N HIS A 113 16.40 48.17 6.07
CA HIS A 113 16.60 49.40 6.90
C HIS A 113 16.09 49.38 8.39
N PRO A 114 16.75 50.12 9.34
CA PRO A 114 17.43 49.58 10.52
C PRO A 114 17.07 50.34 11.82
N GLN A 115 17.52 49.89 12.99
CA GLN A 115 17.88 50.86 14.02
C GLN A 115 19.05 50.39 14.87
N LYS A 116 19.95 51.34 15.06
CA LYS A 116 21.31 51.24 15.56
C LYS A 116 21.37 51.07 17.08
N GLN A 117 22.47 50.41 17.47
CA GLN A 117 23.37 50.72 18.58
C GLN A 117 23.08 50.20 20.00
N ARG A 118 23.92 49.23 20.36
CA ARG A 118 25.00 49.30 21.38
C ARG A 118 24.69 48.70 22.77
N GLY A 119 25.61 47.82 23.18
CA GLY A 119 25.84 47.38 24.56
C GLY A 119 25.21 46.01 24.86
N GLY A 120 25.90 45.01 25.38
CA GLY A 120 27.24 44.89 25.90
C GLY A 120 27.45 43.41 26.28
N LEU A 121 28.70 42.97 26.23
CA LEU A 121 29.15 41.64 26.60
C LEU A 121 28.82 41.36 28.07
N ASN A 122 28.15 40.23 28.35
CA ASN A 122 28.28 39.43 29.58
C ASN A 122 27.51 38.10 29.41
N SER A 123 28.23 37.03 29.08
CA SER A 123 27.83 35.63 29.34
C SER A 123 27.69 35.42 30.88
N PRO A 124 27.03 34.36 31.44
CA PRO A 124 26.96 32.99 30.91
C PRO A 124 25.64 32.20 31.12
N ILE A 125 25.66 31.05 30.45
CA ILE A 125 24.82 29.85 30.58
C ILE A 125 24.64 29.43 32.04
N THR A 126 23.38 29.27 32.48
CA THR A 126 22.85 28.09 33.18
C THR A 126 21.35 28.31 33.50
N VAL A 127 20.46 27.64 32.77
CA VAL A 127 19.07 27.43 33.23
C VAL A 127 18.85 25.93 33.27
N ILE A 128 19.18 25.30 34.40
CA ILE A 128 18.68 23.96 34.75
C ILE A 128 17.43 24.19 35.60
N ARG A 129 16.26 23.87 35.05
CA ARG A 129 14.97 24.05 35.73
C ARG A 129 14.48 22.69 36.24
N GLY A 130 14.58 22.49 37.56
CA GLY A 130 13.65 21.71 38.37
C GLY A 130 13.83 20.19 38.44
N ILE A 131 14.65 19.73 39.39
CA ILE A 131 14.41 18.46 40.11
C ILE A 131 13.72 18.79 41.44
N THR A 132 12.60 18.15 41.77
CA THR A 132 12.01 18.20 43.11
C THR A 132 12.26 16.88 43.82
N PRO A 133 12.84 16.86 45.04
CA PRO A 133 12.91 15.65 45.84
C PRO A 133 11.60 15.49 46.62
N ARG A 134 11.06 14.27 46.66
CA ARG A 134 9.99 13.91 47.61
C ARG A 134 10.44 12.69 48.39
N VAL A 135 10.84 12.95 49.63
CA VAL A 135 11.11 11.96 50.67
C VAL A 135 9.78 11.64 51.36
N ALA A 136 9.53 10.35 51.55
CA ALA A 136 8.74 9.77 52.64
C ALA A 136 9.29 8.37 52.92
#